data_AF-A0A9E1KAD4-F1
#
_entry.id   AF-A0A9E1KAD4-F1
#
_cell.length_a   1.000
_cell.length_b   1.000
_cell.length_c   1.000
_cell.angle_alpha   90.00
_cell.angle_beta   90.00
_cell.angle_gamma   90.00
#
_symmetry.space_group_name_H-M   'P 1'
#
loop_
_entity.id
_entity.type
_entity.pdbx_description
1 polymer ?
#
loop_
_entity_poly.entity_id
_entity_poly.type
_entity_poly.pdbx_seq_one_letter_code
_entity_poly.pdbx_strand_id
1 'polypeptide(L)'
;MTGHIVTISCLGYMAFFLFIQLGQVTRIVDTIDPNHMTTEQINLLKERVSRSVGQWQSEMVGLAIIGSIVSIIGGIYTINMVIRPLKKIISFANQEGQTEPLPEFKSNTEIKQLATAISALTIKLKKNTQS
;
A
#
# COMPACT_ATOMS: atom_id res chain seq x y z
N MET A 1 11.45 6.31 0.97
CA MET A 1 11.77 5.13 1.83
C MET A 1 10.56 4.59 2.59
N THR A 2 9.74 5.44 3.21
CA THR A 2 8.60 5.04 4.07
C THR A 2 7.50 4.26 3.35
N GLY A 3 7.23 4.56 2.07
CA GLY A 3 6.20 3.86 1.29
C GLY A 3 6.48 2.37 1.08
N HIS A 4 7.72 2.01 0.75
CA HIS A 4 8.09 0.60 0.57
C HIS A 4 8.05 -0.19 1.88
N ILE A 5 8.43 0.44 3.00
CA ILE A 5 8.34 -0.17 4.33
C ILE A 5 6.89 -0.49 4.69
N VAL A 6 5.95 0.43 4.41
CA VAL A 6 4.52 0.20 4.65
C VAL A 6 3.98 -0.96 3.81
N THR A 7 4.33 -1.01 2.51
CA THR A 7 3.87 -2.09 1.63
C THR A 7 4.42 -3.46 2.07
N ILE A 8 5.71 -3.53 2.43
CA ILE A 8 6.34 -4.77 2.91
C ILE A 8 5.69 -5.23 4.23
N SER A 9 5.44 -4.32 5.17
CA SER A 9 4.75 -4.65 6.42
C SER A 9 3.33 -5.16 6.20
N CYS A 10 2.59 -4.58 5.25
CA CYS A 10 1.23 -5.01 4.93
C CYS A 10 1.21 -6.41 4.29
N LEU A 11 2.12 -6.67 3.35
CA LEU A 11 2.29 -7.98 2.72
C LEU A 11 2.76 -9.04 3.73
N GLY A 12 3.69 -8.69 4.62
CA GLY A 12 4.19 -9.57 5.68
C GLY A 12 3.10 -9.97 6.67
N TYR A 13 2.26 -9.01 7.11
CA TYR A 13 1.11 -9.30 7.96
C TYR A 13 0.12 -10.24 7.26
N MET A 14 -0.20 -9.98 5.99
CA MET A 14 -1.12 -10.83 5.21
C MET A 14 -0.59 -12.26 5.08
N ALA A 15 0.69 -12.43 4.79
CA ALA A 15 1.33 -13.74 4.69
C ALA A 15 1.32 -14.49 6.03
N PHE A 16 1.62 -13.79 7.13
CA PHE A 16 1.57 -14.37 8.48
C PHE A 16 0.16 -14.79 8.89
N PHE A 17 -0.84 -13.94 8.61
CA PHE A 17 -2.24 -14.23 8.90
C PHE A 17 -2.72 -15.47 8.15
N LEU A 18 -2.43 -15.58 6.85
CA LEU A 18 -2.75 -16.75 6.04
C LEU A 18 -2.02 -18.01 6.53
N PHE A 19 -0.76 -17.90 6.94
CA PHE A 19 0.01 -19.03 7.48
C PHE A 19 -0.63 -19.62 8.74
N ILE A 20 -1.04 -18.77 9.69
CA ILE A 20 -1.69 -19.22 10.92
C ILE A 20 -3.04 -19.86 10.62
N GLN A 21 -3.84 -19.27 9.74
CA GLN A 21 -5.12 -19.82 9.33
C GLN A 21 -4.92 -21.20 8.68
N LEU A 22 -4.13 -21.30 7.61
CA LEU A 22 -3.88 -22.57 6.92
C LEU A 22 -3.42 -23.68 7.87
N GLY A 23 -2.56 -23.39 8.85
CA GLY A 23 -2.12 -24.36 9.86
C GLY A 23 -3.25 -24.90 10.76
N GLN A 24 -4.29 -24.11 11.05
CA GLN A 24 -5.47 -24.59 11.79
C GLN A 24 -6.31 -25.55 10.94
N VAL A 25 -6.50 -25.28 9.65
CA VAL A 25 -7.22 -26.20 8.74
C VAL A 25 -6.43 -27.49 8.54
N THR A 26 -5.11 -27.42 8.36
CA THR A 26 -4.27 -28.61 8.25
C THR A 26 -4.43 -29.52 9.47
N ARG A 27 -4.43 -28.98 10.70
CA ARG A 27 -4.66 -29.79 11.91
C ARG A 27 -6.04 -30.47 11.95
N ILE A 28 -7.07 -29.84 11.40
CA ILE A 28 -8.42 -30.43 11.34
C ILE A 28 -8.46 -31.52 10.26
N VAL A 29 -7.85 -31.28 9.10
CA VAL A 29 -7.75 -32.25 8.01
C VAL A 29 -6.90 -33.46 8.40
N ASP A 30 -5.80 -33.26 9.15
CA ASP A 30 -4.92 -34.34 9.60
C ASP A 30 -5.58 -35.30 10.59
N THR A 31 -6.74 -34.93 11.16
CA THR A 31 -7.54 -35.82 12.00
C THR A 31 -8.48 -36.73 11.20
N ILE A 32 -8.49 -36.63 9.86
CA ILE A 32 -9.29 -37.48 8.98
C ILE A 32 -8.62 -38.85 8.85
N ASP A 33 -9.30 -39.89 9.34
CA ASP A 33 -9.02 -41.27 8.97
C ASP A 33 -10.20 -41.83 8.15
N PRO A 34 -10.12 -41.83 6.81
CA PRO A 34 -11.22 -42.24 5.95
C PRO A 34 -11.57 -43.73 6.08
N ASN A 35 -10.71 -44.54 6.70
CA ASN A 35 -10.91 -45.98 6.86
C ASN A 35 -11.54 -46.36 8.21
N HIS A 36 -11.46 -45.47 9.22
CA HIS A 36 -11.92 -45.76 10.59
C HIS A 36 -12.93 -44.75 11.15
N MET A 37 -13.26 -43.68 10.41
CA MET A 37 -14.25 -42.69 10.86
C MET A 37 -15.69 -43.15 10.60
N THR A 38 -16.54 -42.96 11.61
CA THR A 38 -17.99 -43.12 11.45
C THR A 38 -18.59 -41.91 10.71
N THR A 39 -19.75 -42.10 10.07
CA THR A 39 -20.48 -41.03 9.38
C THR A 39 -20.80 -39.83 10.28
N GLU A 40 -21.02 -40.07 11.57
CA GLU A 40 -21.25 -39.03 12.58
C GLU A 40 -19.99 -38.18 12.84
N GLN A 41 -18.82 -38.81 12.96
CA GLN A 41 -17.54 -38.11 13.11
C GLN A 41 -17.19 -37.27 11.88
N ILE A 42 -17.53 -37.77 10.68
CA ILE A 42 -17.36 -37.03 9.42
C ILE A 42 -18.26 -35.78 9.41
N ASN A 43 -19.50 -35.89 9.85
CA ASN A 43 -20.42 -34.75 9.93
C ASN A 43 -19.96 -33.70 10.95
N LEU A 44 -19.49 -34.12 12.12
CA LEU A 44 -18.92 -33.22 13.13
C LEU A 44 -17.66 -32.51 12.60
N LEU A 45 -16.80 -33.21 11.87
CA LEU A 45 -15.63 -32.62 11.25
C LEU A 45 -16.01 -31.59 10.18
N LYS A 46 -16.95 -31.95 9.30
CA LYS A 46 -17.47 -31.05 8.27
C LYS A 46 -18.06 -29.78 8.89
N GLU A 47 -18.80 -29.90 9.99
CA GLU A 47 -19.34 -28.75 10.72
C GLU A 47 -18.24 -27.86 11.29
N ARG A 48 -17.20 -28.45 11.91
CA ARG A 48 -16.06 -27.69 12.46
C ARG A 48 -15.29 -26.95 11.36
N VAL A 49 -14.98 -27.64 10.26
CA VAL A 49 -14.32 -27.02 9.09
C VAL A 49 -15.19 -25.90 8.52
N SER A 50 -16.50 -26.12 8.35
CA SER A 50 -17.41 -25.12 7.80
C SER A 50 -17.52 -23.89 8.69
N ARG A 51 -17.55 -24.06 10.02
CA ARG A 51 -17.55 -22.94 10.98
C ARG A 51 -16.24 -22.16 10.93
N SER A 52 -15.09 -22.86 10.92
CA SER A 52 -13.77 -22.21 10.83
C SER A 52 -13.62 -21.41 9.53
N VAL A 53 -13.99 -21.98 8.38
CA VAL A 53 -13.94 -21.29 7.09
C VAL A 53 -14.90 -20.10 7.05
N GLY A 54 -16.10 -20.24 7.61
CA GLY A 54 -17.07 -19.14 7.70
C GLY A 54 -16.53 -17.97 8.54
N GLN A 55 -15.86 -18.26 9.66
CA GLN A 55 -15.21 -17.23 10.48
C GLN A 55 -14.09 -16.52 9.70
N TRP A 56 -13.23 -17.27 9.01
CA TRP A 56 -12.15 -16.67 8.21
C TRP A 56 -12.67 -15.79 7.09
N GLN A 57 -13.75 -16.21 6.41
CA GLN A 57 -14.37 -15.40 5.38
C GLN A 57 -14.87 -14.07 5.95
N SER A 58 -15.48 -14.07 7.14
CA SER A 58 -15.91 -12.85 7.82
C SER A 58 -14.72 -11.94 8.19
N GLU A 59 -13.64 -12.50 8.73
CA GLU A 59 -12.42 -11.76 9.07
C GLU A 59 -11.74 -11.17 7.84
N MET A 60 -11.64 -11.92 6.74
CA MET A 60 -11.07 -11.47 5.47
C MET A 60 -11.89 -10.33 4.85
N VAL A 61 -13.22 -10.40 4.91
CA VAL A 61 -14.10 -9.31 4.44
C VAL A 61 -13.87 -8.05 5.27
N GLY A 62 -13.77 -8.18 6.60
CA GLY A 62 -13.45 -7.05 7.49
C GLY A 62 -12.11 -6.40 7.14
N LEU A 63 -11.06 -7.20 6.96
CA LEU A 63 -9.74 -6.72 6.55
C LEU A 63 -9.75 -6.07 5.17
N ALA A 64 -10.50 -6.61 4.20
CA ALA A 64 -10.60 -6.06 2.86
C ALA A 64 -11.28 -4.68 2.86
N ILE A 65 -12.32 -4.49 3.68
CA ILE A 65 -13.00 -3.19 3.82
C ILE A 65 -12.03 -2.15 4.40
N ILE A 66 -11.34 -2.48 5.49
CA ILE A 66 -10.38 -1.57 6.13
C ILE A 66 -9.22 -1.26 5.17
N GLY A 67 -8.68 -2.29 4.51
CA GLY A 67 -7.61 -2.15 3.53
C GLY A 67 -8.01 -1.26 2.34
N SER A 68 -9.25 -1.37 1.86
CA SER A 68 -9.79 -0.51 0.81
C SER A 68 -9.83 0.97 1.23
N ILE A 69 -10.33 1.26 2.44
CA ILE A 69 -10.37 2.63 2.97
C ILE A 69 -8.96 3.22 3.07
N VAL A 70 -8.02 2.48 3.66
CA VAL A 70 -6.63 2.93 3.80
C VAL A 70 -5.98 3.16 2.44
N SER A 71 -6.24 2.29 1.45
CA SER A 71 -5.74 2.43 0.08
C SER A 71 -6.26 3.69 -0.60
N ILE A 72 -7.55 4.01 -0.45
CA ILE A 72 -8.15 5.25 -1.01
C ILE A 72 -7.47 6.49 -0.39
N ILE A 73 -7.32 6.53 0.94
CA ILE A 73 -6.68 7.65 1.64
C ILE A 73 -5.21 7.79 1.21
N GLY A 74 -4.46 6.68 1.14
CA GLY A 74 -3.08 6.66 0.68
C GLY A 74 -2.94 7.12 -0.77
N GLY A 75 -3.87 6.74 -1.64
CA GLY A 75 -3.94 7.20 -3.03
C GLY A 75 -4.17 8.71 -3.12
N ILE A 76 -5.12 9.25 -2.36
CA ILE A 76 -5.38 10.70 -2.29
C ILE A 76 -4.15 11.45 -1.79
N TYR A 77 -3.48 10.95 -0.76
CA TYR A 77 -2.25 11.54 -0.23
C TYR A 77 -1.14 11.55 -1.28
N THR A 78 -0.96 10.44 -2.01
CA THR A 78 0.02 10.32 -3.10
C THR A 78 -0.25 11.31 -4.22
N ILE A 79 -1.51 11.46 -4.64
CA ILE A 79 -1.90 12.43 -5.67
C ILE A 79 -1.55 13.85 -5.22
N ASN A 80 -1.90 14.20 -3.98
CA ASN A 80 -1.76 15.57 -3.48
C ASN A 80 -0.32 15.95 -3.13
N MET A 81 0.47 15.03 -2.57
CA MET A 81 1.83 15.35 -2.11
C MET A 81 2.94 14.95 -3.08
N VAL A 82 2.67 14.07 -4.05
CA VAL A 82 3.66 13.63 -5.03
C VAL A 82 3.29 14.10 -6.43
N ILE A 83 2.14 13.66 -6.95
CA ILE A 83 1.80 13.85 -8.37
C ILE A 83 1.55 15.32 -8.70
N ARG A 84 0.74 16.03 -7.90
CA ARG A 84 0.43 17.46 -8.12
C ARG A 84 1.70 18.33 -8.07
N PRO A 85 2.54 18.24 -7.03
CA PRO A 85 3.84 18.89 -6.99
C PRO A 85 4.73 18.60 -8.18
N LEU A 86 4.87 17.33 -8.56
CA LEU A 86 5.73 16.94 -9.67
C LEU A 86 5.25 17.52 -11.00
N LYS A 87 3.93 17.52 -11.26
CA LYS A 87 3.35 18.17 -12.44
C LYS A 87 3.67 19.67 -12.49
N LYS A 88 3.61 20.36 -11.35
CA LYS A 88 4.00 21.78 -11.27
C LYS A 88 5.48 21.99 -11.57
N ILE A 89 6.36 21.12 -11.05
CA ILE A 89 7.80 21.16 -11.34
C ILE A 89 8.08 20.95 -12.84
N ILE A 90 7.42 19.96 -13.46
CA ILE A 90 7.54 19.71 -14.91
C ILE A 90 7.09 20.94 -15.70
N SER A 91 5.95 21.53 -15.32
CA SER A 91 5.46 22.74 -16.00
C SER A 91 6.40 23.93 -15.82
N PHE A 92 7.03 24.07 -14.65
CA PHE A 92 8.03 25.11 -14.41
C PHE A 92 9.27 24.93 -15.27
N ALA A 93 9.77 23.69 -15.37
CA ALA A 93 10.91 23.35 -16.20
C ALA A 93 10.62 23.56 -17.70
N ASN A 94 9.46 23.11 -18.19
CA ASN A 94 9.05 23.24 -19.60
C ASN A 94 8.86 24.70 -20.05
N GLN A 95 8.54 25.60 -19.13
CA GLN A 95 8.36 27.02 -19.42
C GLN A 95 9.56 27.88 -18.98
N GLU A 96 10.74 27.26 -18.77
CA GLU A 96 11.99 27.94 -18.40
C GLU A 96 11.86 28.88 -17.18
N GLY A 97 10.97 28.54 -16.24
CA GLY A 97 10.67 29.37 -15.07
C GLY A 97 10.03 30.72 -15.40
N GLN A 98 9.22 30.79 -16.46
CA GLN A 98 8.29 31.88 -16.76
C GLN A 98 6.88 31.67 -16.16
N THR A 99 6.66 30.54 -15.48
CA THR A 99 5.42 30.24 -14.75
C THR A 99 5.40 30.79 -13.32
N GLU A 100 4.24 30.70 -12.66
CA GLU A 100 4.10 30.92 -11.22
C GLU A 100 5.25 30.27 -10.42
N PRO A 101 5.75 30.95 -9.36
CA PRO A 101 6.82 30.43 -8.54
C PRO A 101 6.47 29.04 -7.99
N LEU A 102 7.45 28.14 -8.00
CA LEU A 102 7.33 26.81 -7.44
C LEU A 102 6.78 26.91 -6.01
N PRO A 103 5.69 26.20 -5.67
CA PRO A 103 5.06 26.33 -4.36
C PRO A 103 6.05 25.96 -3.25
N GLU A 104 6.02 26.70 -2.14
CA GLU A 104 6.80 26.35 -0.96
C GLU A 104 6.35 25.00 -0.40
N PHE A 105 7.19 23.99 -0.56
CA PHE A 105 6.96 22.69 0.02
C PHE A 105 7.18 22.75 1.54
N LYS A 106 6.09 22.57 2.30
CA LYS A 106 6.07 22.64 3.76
C LYS A 106 6.94 21.57 4.44
N SER A 107 7.28 20.49 3.75
CA SER A 107 8.09 19.37 4.24
C SER A 107 9.42 19.25 3.49
N ASN A 108 10.48 18.79 4.17
CA ASN A 108 11.80 18.51 3.57
C ASN A 108 11.79 17.20 2.78
N THR A 109 10.89 17.09 1.81
CA THR A 109 10.77 15.95 0.91
C THR A 109 11.77 16.06 -0.24
N GLU A 110 12.07 14.94 -0.89
CA GLU A 110 12.89 14.85 -2.09
C GLU A 110 12.35 15.77 -3.21
N ILE A 111 11.02 15.98 -3.26
CA ILE A 111 10.37 16.90 -4.20
C ILE A 111 10.75 18.36 -3.92
N LYS A 112 10.87 18.76 -2.66
CA LYS A 112 11.35 20.10 -2.30
C LYS A 112 12.78 20.30 -2.76
N GLN A 113 13.65 19.32 -2.49
CA GLN A 113 15.06 19.37 -2.91
C GLN A 113 15.17 19.48 -4.44
N LEU A 114 14.37 18.70 -5.17
CA LEU A 114 14.29 18.77 -6.63
C LEU A 114 13.82 20.14 -7.13
N ALA A 115 12.76 20.70 -6.53
CA ALA A 115 12.25 22.02 -6.89
C ALA A 115 13.30 23.12 -6.66
N THR A 116 14.00 23.08 -5.53
CA THR A 116 15.09 24.03 -5.22
C THR A 116 16.24 23.90 -6.22
N ALA A 117 16.66 22.68 -6.55
CA ALA A 117 17.73 22.45 -7.52
C ALA A 117 17.37 22.98 -8.92
N ILE A 118 16.14 22.75 -9.37
CA ILE A 118 15.64 23.25 -10.67
C ILE A 118 15.58 24.78 -10.66
N SER A 119 15.04 25.39 -9.61
CA SER A 119 14.99 26.86 -9.49
C SER A 119 16.39 27.48 -9.53
N ALA A 120 17.34 26.93 -8.77
CA ALA A 120 18.73 27.40 -8.77
C ALA A 120 19.40 27.25 -10.15
N LEU A 121 19.11 26.18 -10.89
CA LEU A 121 19.60 25.97 -12.25
C LEU A 121 19.00 27.00 -13.23
N THR A 122 17.69 27.23 -13.17
CA THR A 122 17.02 28.24 -14.00
C THR A 122 17.58 29.65 -13.77
N ILE A 123 17.87 30.01 -12.51
CA ILE A 123 18.49 31.30 -12.17
C ILE A 123 19.89 31.40 -12.77
N LYS A 124 20.71 30.35 -12.66
CA LYS A 124 22.05 30.31 -13.29
C LYS A 124 21.98 30.47 -14.80
N LEU A 125 21.03 29.79 -15.46
CA LEU A 125 20.85 29.90 -16.91
C LEU A 125 20.42 31.31 -17.33
N LYS A 126 19.42 31.91 -16.66
CA LYS A 126 19.02 33.31 -16.94
C LYS A 126 20.17 34.30 -16.79
N LYS A 127 21.03 34.11 -15.78
CA LYS A 127 22.21 34.96 -15.56
C LYS A 127 23.26 34.82 -16.67
N ASN A 128 23.43 33.62 -17.22
CA ASN A 128 24.38 33.38 -18.32
C ASN A 128 23.86 33.85 -19.68
N THR A 129 22.54 33.87 -19.90
CA THR A 129 21.93 34.35 -21.15
C THR A 129 21.83 35.89 -21.21
N GLN A 130 21.97 36.58 -20.07
CA GLN A 130 21.98 38.05 -19.98
C GLN A 130 23.39 38.66 -19.93
N SER A 131 24.44 37.83 -20.02
CA SER A 131 25.85 38.25 -20.18
C SER A 131 26.30 38.09 -21.62
#